data_AF-L8JNV5-F1
#
_entry.id   AF-L8JNV5-F1
#
_cell.length_a   1.000
_cell.length_b   1.000
_cell.length_c   1.000
_cell.angle_alpha   90.00
_cell.angle_beta   90.00
_cell.angle_gamma   90.00
#
_symmetry.space_group_name_H-M   'P 1'
#
loop_
_entity.id
_entity.type
_entity.pdbx_description
1 polymer ?
#
loop_
_entity_poly.entity_id
_entity_poly.type
_entity_poly.pdbx_seq_one_letter_code
_entity_poly.pdbx_strand_id
1 'polypeptide(L)'
;MATDPKKTDVAVKILPSGKNGLLKLLYVNPGQKNVEVKFYDEKGVLFTENVKSNRFKDGFIKFYDIRELKPGKYWLEVVDTEQSVKYAISLTKNTMWVNYWDNYLPADQAVAMKK
;
A
#
# COMPACT_ATOMS: atom_id res chain seq x y z
N MET A 1 14.94 -11.17 29.43
CA MET A 1 14.00 -10.05 29.19
C MET A 1 13.70 -10.07 27.70
N ALA A 2 12.53 -10.52 27.30
CA ALA A 2 12.12 -10.45 25.90
C ALA A 2 11.66 -9.02 25.63
N THR A 3 12.37 -8.29 24.78
CA THR A 3 11.90 -7.00 24.27
C THR A 3 10.74 -7.28 23.33
N ASP A 4 9.54 -6.87 23.71
CA ASP A 4 8.40 -6.84 22.79
C ASP A 4 8.82 -6.10 21.51
N PRO A 5 8.55 -6.66 20.31
CA PRO A 5 8.83 -5.94 19.08
C PRO A 5 8.05 -4.62 19.11
N LYS A 6 8.80 -3.53 19.03
CA LYS A 6 8.28 -2.16 19.05
C LYS A 6 7.22 -2.05 17.95
N LYS A 7 5.95 -2.00 18.34
CA LYS A 7 4.81 -1.82 17.45
C LYS A 7 5.06 -0.53 16.67
N THR A 8 5.38 -0.65 15.39
CA THR A 8 5.64 0.50 14.54
C THR A 8 4.33 1.28 14.39
N ASP A 9 4.33 2.58 14.70
CA ASP A 9 3.18 3.49 14.58
C ASP A 9 2.80 3.77 13.12
N VAL A 10 3.30 2.98 12.17
CA VAL A 10 3.09 3.19 10.74
C VAL A 10 1.74 2.60 10.34
N ALA A 11 0.75 3.46 10.15
CA ALA A 11 -0.59 3.04 9.75
C ALA A 11 -0.80 3.32 8.25
N VAL A 12 -0.94 2.25 7.47
CA VAL A 12 -1.31 2.33 6.05
C VAL A 12 -2.73 1.82 5.86
N LYS A 13 -3.61 2.65 5.28
CA LYS A 13 -4.97 2.27 4.92
C LYS A 13 -5.29 2.64 3.49
N ILE A 14 -5.93 1.73 2.77
CA ILE A 14 -6.43 1.96 1.42
C ILE A 14 -7.94 1.76 1.44
N LEU A 15 -8.67 2.77 0.98
CA LEU A 15 -10.12 2.83 1.08
C LEU A 15 -10.71 3.25 -0.27
N PRO A 16 -11.89 2.73 -0.65
CA PRO A 16 -12.71 3.39 -1.65
C PRO A 16 -13.04 4.81 -1.18
N SER A 17 -12.88 5.81 -2.04
CA SER A 17 -13.16 7.21 -1.67
C SER A 17 -14.66 7.56 -1.61
N GLY A 18 -15.55 6.59 -1.86
CA GLY A 18 -16.99 6.81 -2.05
C GLY A 18 -17.38 7.36 -3.42
N LYS A 19 -16.41 7.78 -4.24
CA LYS A 19 -16.58 8.10 -5.67
C LYS A 19 -16.11 6.91 -6.52
N ASN A 20 -16.87 6.56 -7.55
CA ASN A 20 -16.53 5.45 -8.44
C ASN A 20 -15.12 5.62 -9.03
N GLY A 21 -14.29 4.60 -8.86
CA GLY A 21 -12.94 4.50 -9.41
C GLY A 21 -11.88 5.43 -8.79
N LEU A 22 -12.15 6.02 -7.62
CA LEU A 22 -11.14 6.78 -6.87
C LEU A 22 -10.74 6.01 -5.59
N LEU A 23 -9.47 5.63 -5.51
CA LEU A 23 -8.84 5.02 -4.34
C LEU A 23 -8.20 6.09 -3.47
N LYS A 24 -8.39 6.00 -2.16
CA LYS A 24 -7.76 6.86 -1.16
C LYS A 24 -6.70 6.05 -0.40
N LEU A 25 -5.44 6.47 -0.50
CA LEU A 25 -4.34 5.99 0.32
C LEU A 25 -4.12 6.95 1.48
N LEU A 26 -4.23 6.44 2.70
CA LEU A 26 -3.81 7.10 3.93
C LEU A 26 -2.54 6.41 4.42
N TYR A 27 -1.48 7.18 4.57
CA TYR A 27 -0.22 6.74 5.15
C TYR A 27 0.11 7.65 6.32
N VAL A 28 0.29 7.08 7.51
CA VAL A 28 0.68 7.80 8.72
C VAL A 28 2.01 7.21 9.17
N ASN A 29 3.05 8.04 9.24
CA ASN A 29 4.34 7.63 9.78
C ASN A 29 5.03 8.83 10.43
N PRO A 30 5.23 8.82 11.76
CA PRO A 30 6.08 9.80 12.41
C PRO A 30 7.55 9.49 12.09
N GLY A 31 8.13 10.18 11.11
CA GLY A 31 9.55 9.96 10.78
C GLY A 31 10.04 10.39 9.40
N GLN A 32 9.21 11.05 8.58
CA GLN A 32 9.62 11.53 7.26
C GLN A 32 10.37 10.48 6.43
N LYS A 33 9.68 9.38 6.08
CA LYS A 33 10.24 8.34 5.20
C LYS A 33 9.76 8.50 3.77
N ASN A 34 10.65 8.20 2.82
CA ASN A 34 10.25 8.11 1.43
C ASN A 34 9.38 6.86 1.28
N VAL A 35 8.29 6.99 0.55
CA VAL A 35 7.34 5.90 0.34
C VAL A 35 7.25 5.62 -1.15
N GLU A 36 7.43 4.37 -1.52
CA GLU A 36 7.17 3.87 -2.86
C GLU A 36 5.77 3.26 -2.90
N VAL A 37 4.95 3.70 -3.85
CA VAL A 37 3.62 3.15 -4.10
C VAL A 37 3.64 2.46 -5.45
N LYS A 38 3.40 1.16 -5.47
CA LYS A 38 3.32 0.33 -6.67
C LYS A 38 1.89 -0.10 -6.89
N PHE A 39 1.42 0.04 -8.12
CA PHE A 39 0.13 -0.47 -8.55
C PHE A 39 0.32 -1.41 -9.73
N TYR A 40 -0.25 -2.60 -9.64
CA TYR A 40 0.01 -3.68 -10.60
C TYR A 40 -1.19 -4.62 -10.76
N ASP A 41 -1.21 -5.33 -11.87
CA ASP A 41 -2.14 -6.43 -12.15
C ASP A 41 -1.36 -7.74 -12.39
N GLU A 42 -2.04 -8.76 -12.88
CA GLU A 42 -1.44 -10.08 -13.16
C GLU A 42 -0.40 -10.03 -14.29
N LYS A 43 -0.38 -8.97 -15.11
CA LYS A 43 0.56 -8.78 -16.22
C LYS A 43 1.79 -7.97 -15.79
N GLY A 44 1.72 -7.26 -14.67
CA GLY A 44 2.86 -6.55 -14.09
C GLY A 44 2.52 -5.15 -13.58
N VAL A 45 3.56 -4.33 -13.42
CA VAL A 45 3.45 -2.97 -12.87
C VAL A 45 2.78 -2.04 -13.86
N LEU A 46 1.70 -1.41 -13.41
CA LEU A 46 0.97 -0.38 -14.15
C LEU A 46 1.57 0.99 -13.88
N PHE A 47 1.88 1.29 -12.61
CA PHE A 47 2.64 2.48 -12.24
C PHE A 47 3.40 2.31 -10.92
N THR A 48 4.43 3.15 -10.77
CA THR A 48 5.17 3.33 -9.52
C THR A 48 5.28 4.83 -9.23
N GLU A 49 4.95 5.23 -8.00
CA GLU A 49 5.10 6.61 -7.52
C GLU A 49 6.05 6.63 -6.31
N ASN A 50 7.00 7.57 -6.31
CA ASN A 50 7.86 7.83 -5.16
C ASN A 50 7.41 9.10 -4.43
N VAL A 51 6.82 8.94 -3.25
CA VAL A 51 6.38 10.04 -2.39
C VAL A 51 7.53 10.44 -1.47
N LYS A 52 8.09 11.63 -1.70
CA LYS A 52 9.22 12.16 -0.91
C LYS A 52 8.75 12.66 0.45
N SER A 53 9.53 12.30 1.47
CA SER A 53 9.21 12.56 2.87
C SER A 53 9.19 14.02 3.30
N ASN A 54 10.02 14.85 2.67
CA ASN A 54 10.19 16.25 3.03
C ASN A 54 8.91 17.10 2.85
N ARG A 55 7.87 16.53 2.24
CA ARG A 55 6.55 17.18 2.07
C ARG A 55 5.53 16.80 3.14
N PHE A 56 5.81 15.80 3.98
CA PHE A 56 4.80 15.13 4.83
C PHE A 56 5.38 14.69 6.17
N LYS A 57 5.35 15.57 7.18
CA LYS A 57 5.90 15.30 8.53
C LYS A 57 5.21 14.13 9.25
N ASP A 58 3.89 14.07 9.15
CA ASP A 58 3.04 13.12 9.90
C ASP A 58 2.41 12.05 8.99
N GLY A 59 2.82 12.01 7.72
CA GLY A 59 2.21 11.18 6.68
C GLY A 59 1.38 11.97 5.67
N PHE A 60 0.66 11.27 4.80
CA PHE A 60 -0.01 11.85 3.65
C PHE A 60 -1.32 11.16 3.29
N ILE A 61 -2.13 11.88 2.52
CA ILE A 61 -3.30 11.35 1.83
C ILE A 61 -3.07 11.51 0.33
N LYS A 62 -3.26 10.44 -0.41
CA LYS A 62 -3.19 10.41 -1.87
C LYS A 62 -4.45 9.79 -2.47
N PHE A 63 -4.83 10.30 -3.63
CA PHE A 63 -5.94 9.77 -4.41
C PHE A 63 -5.40 9.22 -5.72
N TYR A 64 -5.80 8.00 -6.05
CA TYR A 64 -5.48 7.34 -7.30
C TYR A 64 -6.76 7.18 -8.12
N ASP A 65 -6.74 7.72 -9.33
CA ASP A 65 -7.81 7.55 -10.29
C ASP A 65 -7.59 6.29 -11.11
N ILE A 66 -8.48 5.32 -10.94
CA ILE A 66 -8.45 4.03 -11.60
C ILE A 66 -9.73 3.79 -12.42
N ARG A 67 -10.46 4.85 -12.76
CA ARG A 67 -11.70 4.78 -13.53
C ARG A 67 -11.53 4.18 -14.93
N GLU A 68 -10.36 4.33 -15.52
CA GLU A 68 -10.05 3.80 -16.87
C GLU A 68 -9.61 2.33 -16.85
N LEU A 69 -9.46 1.73 -15.67
CA LEU A 69 -9.08 0.32 -15.56
C LEU A 69 -10.25 -0.59 -15.93
N LYS A 70 -9.92 -1.68 -16.62
CA LYS A 70 -10.89 -2.74 -16.92
C LYS A 70 -11.25 -3.50 -15.64
N PRO A 71 -12.44 -4.13 -15.57
CA PRO A 71 -12.75 -5.07 -14.51
C PRO A 71 -11.66 -6.15 -14.38
N GLY A 72 -11.21 -6.43 -13.17
CA GLY A 72 -10.06 -7.29 -12.93
C GLY A 72 -9.56 -7.27 -11.48
N LYS A 73 -8.49 -8.02 -11.24
CA LYS A 73 -7.76 -8.04 -9.98
C LYS A 73 -6.52 -7.16 -10.08
N TYR A 74 -6.32 -6.36 -9.05
CA TYR A 74 -5.23 -5.41 -8.95
C TYR A 74 -4.63 -5.48 -7.55
N TRP A 75 -3.42 -4.97 -7.42
CA TRP A 75 -2.73 -4.84 -6.16
C TRP A 75 -2.15 -3.45 -6.03
N LEU A 76 -2.25 -2.92 -4.83
CA LEU A 76 -1.55 -1.71 -4.43
C LEU A 76 -0.62 -2.07 -3.28
N GLU A 77 0.66 -1.82 -3.47
CA GLU A 77 1.72 -2.06 -2.50
C GLU A 77 2.36 -0.73 -2.11
N VAL A 78 2.51 -0.53 -0.81
CA VAL A 78 3.09 0.67 -0.20
C VAL A 78 4.32 0.24 0.58
N VAL A 79 5.49 0.67 0.12
CA VAL A 79 6.79 0.27 0.64
C VAL A 79 7.49 1.48 1.24
N ASP A 80 8.01 1.33 2.44
CA ASP A 80 9.01 2.22 3.02
C ASP A 80 10.23 1.41 3.50
N THR A 81 11.14 2.05 4.23
CA THR A 81 12.38 1.40 4.69
C THR A 81 12.17 0.35 5.79
N GLU A 82 11.01 0.30 6.43
CA GLU A 82 10.70 -0.60 7.54
C GLU A 82 9.64 -1.63 7.18
N GLN A 83 8.73 -1.32 6.27
CA GLN A 83 7.62 -2.19 5.94
C GLN A 83 7.23 -2.12 4.48
N SER A 84 6.57 -3.18 4.02
CA SER A 84 5.75 -3.15 2.83
C SER A 84 4.36 -3.67 3.17
N VAL A 85 3.35 -2.97 2.67
CA VAL A 85 1.95 -3.21 2.94
C VAL A 85 1.22 -3.39 1.62
N LYS A 86 0.53 -4.52 1.45
CA LYS A 86 -0.15 -4.87 0.21
C LYS A 86 -1.66 -4.97 0.41
N TYR A 87 -2.40 -4.46 -0.56
CA TYR A 87 -3.85 -4.57 -0.63
C TYR A 87 -4.27 -5.24 -1.93
N ALA A 88 -5.24 -6.15 -1.82
CA ALA A 88 -5.95 -6.74 -2.96
C ALA A 88 -7.10 -5.82 -3.35
N ILE A 89 -7.21 -5.51 -4.63
CA ILE A 89 -8.27 -4.69 -5.18
C ILE A 89 -9.00 -5.51 -6.25
N SER A 90 -10.30 -5.72 -6.07
CA SER A 90 -11.15 -6.38 -7.07
C SER A 90 -12.08 -5.34 -7.67
N LEU A 91 -11.89 -5.07 -8.96
CA LEU A 91 -12.69 -4.12 -9.72
C LEU A 91 -13.70 -4.86 -10.60
N THR A 92 -14.96 -4.48 -10.49
CA THR A 92 -16.05 -4.90 -11.40
C THR A 92 -16.52 -3.67 -12.18
N LYS A 93 -17.47 -3.83 -13.12
CA LYS A 93 -18.02 -2.69 -13.87
C LYS A 93 -18.57 -1.57 -12.96
N ASN A 94 -19.13 -1.93 -11.81
CA ASN A 94 -19.88 -0.99 -10.96
C ASN A 94 -19.36 -0.93 -9.51
N THR A 95 -18.51 -1.86 -9.10
CA THR A 95 -18.14 -2.05 -7.69
C THR A 95 -16.65 -2.29 -7.56
N MET A 96 -16.05 -1.73 -6.51
CA MET A 96 -14.66 -1.92 -6.14
C MET A 96 -14.57 -2.46 -4.72
N TRP A 97 -13.86 -3.56 -4.55
CA TRP A 97 -13.56 -4.17 -3.26
C TRP A 97 -12.08 -3.99 -2.94
N VAL A 98 -11.78 -3.57 -1.71
CA VAL A 98 -10.41 -3.40 -1.22
C VAL A 98 -10.25 -4.26 0.02
N ASN A 99 -9.33 -5.22 -0.03
CA ASN A 99 -9.05 -6.13 1.08
C ASN A 99 -7.59 -6.00 1.47
N TYR A 100 -7.33 -5.88 2.78
CA TYR A 100 -5.98 -6.00 3.30
C TYR A 100 -5.43 -7.39 2.98
N TRP A 101 -4.23 -7.47 2.43
CA TRP A 101 -3.59 -8.75 2.14
C TRP A 101 -2.67 -9.13 3.30
N ASP A 102 -3.19 -9.94 4.22
CA ASP A 102 -2.50 -10.31 5.47
C ASP A 102 -1.32 -11.30 5.29
N ASN A 103 -1.17 -11.93 4.11
CA ASN A 103 -0.07 -12.86 3.83
C ASN A 103 1.23 -12.16 3.38
N TYR A 104 1.50 -10.94 3.83
CA TYR A 104 2.73 -10.22 3.47
C TYR A 104 3.70 -10.23 4.66
N LEU A 105 4.79 -11.00 4.52
CA LEU A 105 5.91 -10.99 5.45
C LEU A 105 6.71 -9.70 5.23
N PRO A 106 7.01 -8.90 6.27
CA PRO A 106 7.85 -7.72 6.13
C PRO A 106 9.24 -8.11 5.57
N ALA A 107 9.89 -7.18 4.86
CA ALA A 107 11.07 -7.46 4.04
C ALA A 107 12.25 -8.04 4.86
N ASP A 108 12.30 -7.78 6.15
CA ASP A 108 13.25 -8.33 7.12
C ASP A 108 12.99 -9.82 7.47
N GLN A 109 11.75 -10.31 7.34
CA GLN A 109 11.39 -11.72 7.54
C GLN A 109 11.54 -12.58 6.27
N ALA A 110 11.60 -11.96 5.09
CA ALA A 110 11.76 -12.69 3.82
C ALA A 110 13.20 -13.22 3.58
N VAL A 111 14.19 -12.79 4.36
CA VAL A 111 15.62 -13.13 4.12
C VAL A 111 16.06 -14.44 4.82
N ALA A 112 15.23 -15.07 5.66
CA ALA A 112 15.59 -16.29 6.39
C ALA A 112 14.67 -17.48 6.10
N MET A 113 14.63 -17.94 4.86
CA MET A 113 14.42 -19.37 4.58
C MET A 113 15.48 -19.83 3.57
N LYS A 114 16.73 -19.98 4.04
CA LYS A 114 17.66 -20.90 3.39
C LYS A 114 17.38 -22.29 3.98
N LYS A 115 17.04 -23.22 3.09
CA LYS A 115 16.95 -24.66 3.34
C LYS A 115 18.25 -25.21 3.92
#